data_AF-U9TL44-F1
#
_entry.id   AF-U9TL44-F1
#
_cell.length_a   1.000
_cell.length_b   1.000
_cell.length_c   1.000
_cell.angle_alpha   90.00
_cell.angle_beta   90.00
_cell.angle_gamma   90.00
#
_symmetry.space_group_name_H-M   'P 1'
#
loop_
_entity.id
_entity.type
_entity.pdbx_description
1 polymer ?
#
loop_
_entity_poly.entity_id
_entity_poly.type
_entity_poly.pdbx_seq_one_letter_code
_entity_poly.pdbx_strand_id
1 'polypeptide(L)'
;MTEAHFQARLGYEHENWTVRQWRRVLFLYKSTFTQQGRQGRILEKCFGCFSWSSLGPIVPLNGSVTGQTHAQVINDFVVPTLHTHFPQGNGIFQEDNAAPHRSRVATAARENAGIVMLDIWAEMKMMIR
;
A
#
# COMPACT_ATOMS: atom_id res chain seq x y z
N MET A 1 -3.92 -16.56 15.19
CA MET A 1 -4.56 -15.24 15.08
C MET A 1 -4.83 -14.76 16.50
N THR A 2 -4.35 -13.60 16.91
CA THR A 2 -4.54 -13.08 18.28
C THR A 2 -5.85 -12.31 18.37
N GLU A 3 -6.41 -12.17 19.57
CA GLU A 3 -7.62 -11.36 19.82
C GLU A 3 -7.41 -9.91 19.35
N ALA A 4 -6.22 -9.35 19.59
CA ALA A 4 -5.82 -8.04 19.07
C ALA A 4 -5.91 -7.94 17.53
N HIS A 5 -5.47 -8.98 16.80
CA HIS A 5 -5.62 -9.03 15.34
C HIS A 5 -7.06 -9.22 14.90
N PHE A 6 -7.90 -9.87 15.72
CA PHE A 6 -9.33 -10.01 15.44
C PHE A 6 -10.04 -8.67 15.61
N GLN A 7 -9.87 -8.00 16.75
CA GLN A 7 -10.48 -6.71 17.05
C GLN A 7 -10.08 -5.63 16.05
N ALA A 8 -8.79 -5.55 15.69
CA ALA A 8 -8.34 -4.61 14.67
C ALA A 8 -8.86 -4.90 13.25
N ARG A 9 -9.16 -6.16 12.93
CA ARG A 9 -9.71 -6.56 11.63
C ARG A 9 -11.20 -6.26 11.49
N LEU A 10 -11.91 -6.01 12.58
CA LEU A 10 -13.35 -5.74 12.51
C LEU A 10 -13.65 -4.43 11.76
N GLY A 11 -12.67 -3.54 11.59
CA GLY A 11 -12.70 -2.50 10.56
C GLY A 11 -13.88 -1.53 10.65
N TYR A 12 -14.47 -1.39 11.84
CA TYR A 12 -15.73 -0.66 12.06
C TYR A 12 -15.70 0.79 11.59
N GLU A 13 -14.53 1.44 11.64
CA GLU A 13 -14.37 2.86 11.26
C GLU A 13 -14.80 3.15 9.80
N HIS A 14 -14.75 2.14 8.94
CA HIS A 14 -15.02 2.28 7.51
C HIS A 14 -16.22 1.41 7.05
N GLU A 15 -16.93 0.76 7.97
CA GLU A 15 -18.08 -0.10 7.67
C GLU A 15 -19.19 0.67 6.95
N ASN A 16 -19.45 1.91 7.39
CA ASN A 16 -20.51 2.76 6.85
C ASN A 16 -20.05 3.67 5.68
N TRP A 17 -18.85 3.43 5.13
CA TRP A 17 -18.40 4.20 3.98
C TRP A 17 -19.24 3.92 2.74
N THR A 18 -19.66 5.00 2.08
CA THR A 18 -20.34 4.95 0.79
C THR A 18 -19.40 4.49 -0.31
N VAL A 19 -19.96 3.97 -1.41
CA VAL A 19 -19.20 3.64 -2.63
C VAL A 19 -18.37 4.85 -3.13
N ARG A 20 -18.89 6.08 -2.97
CA ARG A 20 -18.16 7.29 -3.37
C ARG A 20 -16.91 7.52 -2.53
N GLN A 21 -16.91 7.15 -1.26
CA GLN A 21 -15.71 7.23 -0.40
C GLN A 21 -14.71 6.13 -0.79
N TRP A 22 -15.16 4.89 -0.96
CA TRP A 22 -14.30 3.79 -1.42
C TRP A 22 -13.67 4.03 -2.79
N ARG A 23 -14.37 4.72 -3.70
CA ARG A 23 -13.85 5.11 -5.02
C ARG A 23 -12.60 5.98 -4.98
N ARG A 24 -12.32 6.61 -3.84
CA ARG A 24 -11.16 7.49 -3.65
C ARG A 24 -9.91 6.74 -3.18
N VAL A 25 -10.00 5.43 -2.94
CA VAL A 25 -8.89 4.64 -2.39
C VAL A 25 -8.01 4.08 -3.51
N LEU A 26 -6.70 4.30 -3.41
CA LEU A 26 -5.66 3.60 -4.13
C LEU A 26 -5.09 2.51 -3.23
N PHE A 27 -5.28 1.26 -3.62
CA PHE A 27 -4.78 0.09 -2.89
C PHE A 27 -3.39 -0.28 -3.43
N LEU A 28 -2.39 -0.33 -2.55
CA LEU A 28 -1.10 -0.92 -2.83
C LEU A 28 -1.07 -2.38 -2.38
N TYR A 29 -0.53 -3.24 -3.23
CA TYR A 29 -0.26 -4.62 -2.87
C TYR A 29 1.12 -5.04 -3.34
N LYS A 30 1.61 -6.11 -2.72
CA LYS A 30 2.84 -6.79 -3.11
C LYS A 30 2.50 -8.25 -3.40
N SER A 31 2.95 -8.73 -4.55
CA SER A 31 2.77 -10.12 -4.96
C SER A 31 4.11 -10.75 -5.34
N THR A 32 4.19 -12.08 -5.27
CA THR A 32 5.32 -12.84 -5.80
C THR A 32 4.81 -13.71 -6.94
N PHE A 33 5.28 -13.43 -8.14
CA PHE A 33 4.97 -14.19 -9.33
C PHE A 33 6.03 -15.27 -9.54
N THR A 34 5.58 -16.42 -10.03
CA THR A 34 6.48 -17.47 -10.49
C THR A 34 6.59 -17.39 -12.00
N GLN A 35 7.80 -17.21 -12.50
CA GLN A 35 8.10 -17.31 -13.93
C GLN A 35 8.83 -18.63 -14.20
N GLN A 36 8.28 -19.42 -15.12
CA GLN A 36 8.90 -20.67 -15.58
C GLN A 36 9.55 -20.40 -16.94
N GLY A 37 10.88 -20.44 -17.00
CA GLY A 37 11.66 -20.21 -18.23
C GLY A 37 12.56 -21.39 -18.58
N ARG A 38 13.26 -21.29 -19.73
CA ARG A 38 14.27 -22.28 -20.16
C ARG A 38 15.40 -22.46 -19.15
N GLN A 39 15.69 -21.43 -18.35
CA GLN A 39 16.74 -21.43 -17.32
C GLN A 39 16.23 -21.87 -15.94
N GLY A 40 14.97 -22.32 -15.84
CA GLY A 40 14.35 -22.77 -14.59
C GLY A 40 13.29 -21.80 -14.07
N ARG A 41 12.98 -21.93 -12.78
CA ARG A 41 11.93 -21.19 -12.09
C ARG A 41 12.50 -19.96 -11.39
N ILE A 42 11.98 -18.79 -11.70
CA ILE A 42 12.32 -17.52 -11.05
C ILE A 42 11.11 -17.06 -10.23
N LEU A 43 11.35 -16.59 -9.01
CA LEU A 43 10.35 -15.93 -8.18
C LEU A 43 10.58 -14.42 -8.26
N GLU A 44 9.65 -13.71 -8.89
CA GLU A 44 9.72 -12.27 -9.06
C GLU A 44 8.75 -11.59 -8.11
N LYS A 45 9.27 -10.72 -7.24
CA LYS A 45 8.43 -9.88 -6.39
C LYS A 45 8.05 -8.65 -7.18
N CYS A 46 6.78 -8.29 -7.20
CA CYS A 46 6.32 -7.05 -7.77
C CYS A 46 5.48 -6.31 -6.73
N PHE A 47 5.50 -4.98 -6.78
CA PHE A 47 4.39 -4.22 -6.25
C PHE A 47 3.42 -3.90 -7.38
N GLY A 48 2.16 -3.70 -7.01
CA GLY A 48 1.17 -3.12 -7.88
C GLY A 48 0.24 -2.21 -7.10
N CYS A 49 -0.48 -1.35 -7.80
CA CYS A 49 -1.58 -0.63 -7.19
C CYS A 49 -2.79 -0.57 -8.12
N PHE A 50 -3.96 -0.34 -7.55
CA PHE A 50 -5.19 -0.16 -8.30
C PHE A 50 -6.19 0.68 -7.52
N SER A 51 -7.13 1.27 -8.24
CA SER A 51 -8.26 2.01 -7.68
C SER A 51 -9.56 1.46 -8.26
N TRP A 52 -10.70 2.00 -7.84
CA TRP A 52 -11.99 1.65 -8.44
C TRP A 52 -12.04 1.92 -9.95
N SER A 53 -11.44 3.02 -10.42
CA SER A 53 -11.59 3.49 -11.81
C SER A 53 -10.54 2.93 -12.75
N SER A 54 -9.37 2.52 -12.25
CA SER A 54 -8.26 2.10 -13.11
C SER A 54 -7.17 1.34 -12.34
N LEU A 55 -6.38 0.58 -13.10
CA LEU A 55 -5.17 -0.08 -12.62
C LEU A 55 -4.01 0.92 -12.58
N GLY A 56 -3.14 0.77 -11.59
CA GLY A 56 -1.83 1.40 -11.56
C GLY A 56 -0.76 0.46 -12.14
N PRO A 57 0.51 0.86 -12.08
CA PRO A 57 1.60 0.05 -12.60
C PRO A 57 1.81 -1.23 -11.78
N ILE A 58 2.25 -2.29 -12.45
CA ILE A 58 2.91 -3.44 -11.81
C ILE A 58 4.40 -3.28 -12.07
N VAL A 59 5.19 -3.25 -11.01
CA VAL A 59 6.62 -2.98 -11.10
C VAL A 59 7.39 -4.07 -10.37
N PRO A 60 8.37 -4.70 -11.04
CA PRO A 60 9.23 -5.68 -10.41
C PRO A 60 10.15 -5.01 -9.38
N LEU A 61 10.31 -5.67 -8.24
CA LEU A 61 11.17 -5.28 -7.15
C LEU A 61 12.42 -6.14 -7.18
N ASN A 62 13.55 -5.51 -7.51
CA ASN A 62 14.83 -6.18 -7.48
C ASN A 62 15.31 -6.34 -6.03
N GLY A 63 15.45 -7.60 -5.59
CA GLY A 63 16.00 -7.93 -4.27
C GLY A 63 15.00 -7.86 -3.12
N SER A 64 15.50 -7.48 -1.94
CA SER A 64 14.72 -7.45 -0.69
C SER A 64 13.91 -6.16 -0.57
N VAL A 65 12.65 -6.28 -0.14
CA VAL A 65 11.79 -5.13 0.14
C VAL A 65 12.18 -4.54 1.49
N THR A 66 12.83 -3.39 1.45
CA THR A 66 13.27 -2.60 2.60
C THR A 66 12.47 -1.30 2.71
N GLY A 67 12.63 -0.56 3.80
CA GLY A 67 12.06 0.77 3.94
C GLY A 67 12.50 1.74 2.85
N GLN A 68 13.75 1.63 2.39
CA GLN A 68 14.30 2.47 1.32
C GLN A 68 13.65 2.17 -0.03
N THR A 69 13.54 0.89 -0.39
CA THR A 69 12.88 0.49 -1.64
C THR A 69 11.40 0.86 -1.60
N HIS A 70 10.75 0.79 -0.44
CA HIS A 70 9.36 1.22 -0.29
C HIS A 70 9.19 2.73 -0.48
N ALA A 71 10.08 3.53 0.09
CA ALA A 71 10.08 4.97 -0.11
C ALA A 71 10.29 5.35 -1.60
N GLN A 72 11.14 4.62 -2.31
CA GLN A 72 11.28 4.77 -3.77
C GLN A 72 9.98 4.43 -4.50
N VAL A 73 9.34 3.32 -4.15
CA VAL A 73 8.03 2.95 -4.71
C VAL A 73 6.99 4.06 -4.51
N ILE A 74 6.96 4.67 -3.32
CA ILE A 74 6.04 5.77 -3.00
C ILE A 74 6.28 6.95 -3.95
N ASN A 75 7.52 7.42 -4.04
CA ASN A 75 7.84 8.62 -4.81
C ASN A 75 7.73 8.41 -6.32
N ASP A 76 8.21 7.28 -6.81
CA ASP A 76 8.37 7.03 -8.25
C ASP A 76 7.08 6.54 -8.91
N PHE A 77 6.17 5.92 -8.13
CA PHE A 77 4.99 5.26 -8.69
C PHE A 77 3.69 5.59 -7.95
N VAL A 78 3.66 5.58 -6.62
CA VAL A 78 2.40 5.86 -5.88
C VAL A 78 1.97 7.30 -6.06
N VAL A 79 2.87 8.27 -5.84
CA VAL A 79 2.57 9.70 -5.97
C VAL A 79 2.08 10.06 -7.39
N PRO A 80 2.79 9.67 -8.47
CA PRO A 80 2.29 9.88 -9.83
C PRO A 80 0.94 9.20 -10.10
N THR A 81 0.73 8.00 -9.58
CA THR A 81 -0.55 7.28 -9.74
C THR A 81 -1.68 7.99 -9.01
N LEU A 82 -1.44 8.51 -7.80
CA LEU A 82 -2.43 9.29 -7.06
C LEU A 82 -2.81 10.57 -7.82
N HIS A 83 -1.84 11.30 -8.37
CA HIS A 83 -2.11 12.49 -9.18
C HIS A 83 -2.89 12.18 -10.46
N THR A 84 -2.59 11.05 -11.10
CA THR A 84 -3.25 10.62 -12.33
C THR A 84 -4.69 10.17 -12.06
N HIS A 85 -4.89 9.34 -11.04
CA HIS A 85 -6.19 8.72 -10.74
C HIS A 85 -7.13 9.66 -10.00
N PHE A 86 -6.58 10.62 -9.24
CA PHE A 86 -7.32 11.57 -8.41
C PHE A 86 -6.84 13.01 -8.68
N PRO A 87 -7.09 13.57 -9.88
CA PRO A 87 -6.60 14.89 -10.26
C PRO A 87 -7.12 16.04 -9.40
N GLN A 88 -8.19 15.81 -8.62
CA GLN A 88 -8.72 16.75 -7.63
C GLN A 88 -7.93 16.73 -6.31
N GLY A 89 -6.88 15.91 -6.19
CA GLY A 89 -6.08 15.78 -4.98
C GLY A 89 -6.82 15.11 -3.82
N ASN A 90 -7.89 14.37 -4.11
CA ASN A 90 -8.78 13.79 -3.10
C ASN A 90 -8.55 12.29 -2.88
N GLY A 91 -7.49 11.73 -3.46
CA GLY A 91 -7.11 10.32 -3.33
C GLY A 91 -6.66 9.96 -1.91
N ILE A 92 -6.97 8.73 -1.51
CA ILE A 92 -6.61 8.14 -0.22
C ILE A 92 -5.77 6.90 -0.50
N PHE A 93 -4.66 6.72 0.21
CA PHE A 93 -3.73 5.63 -0.03
C PHE A 93 -3.86 4.53 1.03
N GLN A 94 -3.97 3.28 0.60
CA GLN A 94 -4.05 2.12 1.48
C GLN A 94 -2.88 1.16 1.21
N GLU A 95 -2.22 0.73 2.28
CA GLU A 95 -1.22 -0.34 2.27
C GLU A 95 -1.32 -1.17 3.57
N ASP A 96 -0.65 -2.32 3.60
CA ASP A 96 -0.59 -3.16 4.80
C ASP A 96 0.39 -2.62 5.87
N ASN A 97 0.32 -3.18 7.06
CA ASN A 97 1.16 -2.80 8.20
C ASN A 97 2.53 -3.52 8.24
N ALA A 98 3.15 -3.85 7.09
CA ALA A 98 4.45 -4.51 7.08
C ALA A 98 5.58 -3.62 7.64
N ALA A 99 6.60 -4.23 8.24
CA ALA A 99 7.70 -3.49 8.87
C ALA A 99 8.43 -2.49 7.93
N PRO A 100 8.70 -2.80 6.64
CA PRO A 100 9.27 -1.83 5.70
C PRO A 100 8.41 -0.57 5.53
N HIS A 101 7.08 -0.74 5.52
CA HIS A 101 6.13 0.35 5.36
C HIS A 101 6.15 1.26 6.58
N ARG A 102 6.35 0.73 7.78
CA ARG A 102 6.49 1.53 9.03
C ARG A 102 7.87 2.16 9.24
N SER A 103 8.83 1.93 8.35
CA SER A 103 10.17 2.49 8.52
C SER A 103 10.16 4.02 8.51
N ARG A 104 11.12 4.64 9.21
CA ARG A 104 11.24 6.11 9.26
C ARG A 104 11.29 6.75 7.87
N VAL A 105 11.98 6.11 6.93
CA VAL A 105 12.13 6.63 5.56
C VAL A 105 10.82 6.51 4.77
N ALA A 106 10.11 5.40 4.89
CA ALA A 106 8.80 5.21 4.25
C ALA A 106 7.76 6.20 4.79
N THR A 107 7.72 6.41 6.11
CA THR A 107 6.85 7.40 6.75
C THR A 107 7.17 8.82 6.27
N ALA A 108 8.45 9.21 6.30
CA ALA A 108 8.87 10.52 5.82
C ALA A 108 8.53 10.75 4.33
N ALA A 109 8.67 9.72 3.48
CA ALA A 109 8.30 9.84 2.07
C ALA A 109 6.81 10.17 1.89
N ARG A 110 5.92 9.50 2.64
CA ARG A 110 4.47 9.79 2.59
C ARG A 110 4.12 11.17 3.13
N GLU A 111 4.72 11.55 4.26
CA GLU A 111 4.50 12.86 4.89
C GLU A 111 4.96 13.99 3.97
N ASN A 112 6.16 13.89 3.40
CA ASN A 112 6.70 14.87 2.47
C ASN A 112 5.86 14.99 1.18
N ALA A 113 5.27 13.88 0.74
CA ALA A 113 4.37 13.86 -0.42
C ALA A 113 2.93 14.31 -0.08
N GLY A 114 2.60 14.55 1.19
CA GLY A 114 1.25 14.92 1.61
C GLY A 114 0.20 13.83 1.38
N ILE A 115 0.61 12.55 1.40
CA ILE A 115 -0.30 11.44 1.14
C ILE A 115 -1.28 11.26 2.30
N VAL A 116 -2.58 11.27 2.00
CA VAL A 116 -3.63 10.91 2.96
C VAL A 116 -3.73 9.40 3.06
N MET A 117 -3.38 8.85 4.23
CA MET A 117 -3.45 7.40 4.48
C MET A 117 -4.86 6.97 4.89
N LEU A 118 -5.29 5.81 4.39
CA LEU A 118 -6.40 5.07 4.96
C LEU A 118 -5.89 4.31 6.19
N ASP A 119 -6.27 4.78 7.39
CA ASP A 119 -5.91 4.08 8.62
C ASP A 119 -6.89 2.94 8.89
N ILE A 120 -6.55 1.74 8.41
CA ILE A 120 -7.31 0.52 8.73
C ILE A 120 -6.70 -0.25 9.92
N TRP A 121 -5.63 0.27 10.54
CA TRP A 121 -4.86 -0.43 11.57
C TRP A 121 -4.67 0.41 12.85
N ALA A 122 -5.45 1.48 13.05
CA ALA A 122 -5.30 2.41 14.18
C ALA A 122 -5.17 1.68 15.53
N GLU A 123 -6.00 0.66 15.75
CA GLU A 123 -5.98 -0.18 16.95
C GLU A 123 -4.69 -1.01 17.09
N MET A 124 -4.13 -1.54 16.01
CA MET A 124 -2.87 -2.32 16.06
C MET A 124 -1.66 -1.44 16.40
N LYS A 125 -1.70 -0.14 16.11
CA LYS A 125 -0.59 0.78 16.41
C LYS A 125 -0.47 1.06 17.92
N MET A 126 -1.58 0.99 18.66
CA MET A 126 -1.63 1.21 20.12
C MET A 126 -1.13 0.02 20.93
N MET A 127 -1.08 -1.18 20.32
CA MET A 127 -0.76 -2.45 21.01
C MET A 127 0.72 -2.87 20.94
N ILE A 128 1.58 -2.12 20.26
CA ILE A 128 3.03 -2.43 20.10
C ILE A 128 3.89 -1.38 20.86
N ARG A 129 3.43 -0.89 22.01
CA ARG A 129 4.25 -0.08 22.93
C ARG A 129 4.75 -0.92 24.09
#